data_AF-A0A970UZ20-F1
#
_entry.id   AF-A0A970UZ20-F1
#
_cell.length_a   1.000
_cell.length_b   1.000
_cell.length_c   1.000
_cell.angle_alpha   90.00
_cell.angle_beta   90.00
_cell.angle_gamma   90.00
#
_symmetry.space_group_name_H-M   'P 1'
#
loop_
_entity.id
_entity.type
_entity.pdbx_description
1 polymer ?
#
loop_
_entity_poly.entity_id
_entity_poly.type
_entity_poly.pdbx_seq_one_letter_code
_entity_poly.pdbx_strand_id
1 'polypeptide(L)'
;MKKPLILILCLLVFLAYACENKENQEPEFILNTDIPDGQLYSGFSFEKMKIITGPNSENIIPDFLVACLMNDLGEISGPFLSHPNLESRFVLLNSYDNLNSAKNNFDTLSTISNQPPTTFALDIKPFEIWQIKTSTDDVGLILIIEAKAEKIGSSAFAEIKFKARKIIP
;
A
#
# COMPACT_ATOMS: atom_id res chain seq x y z
N MET A 1 15.00 23.53 55.27
CA MET A 1 15.16 23.55 53.80
C MET A 1 14.42 22.36 53.20
N LYS A 2 13.18 22.56 52.75
CA LYS A 2 12.31 21.49 52.20
C LYS A 2 11.91 21.85 50.76
N LYS A 3 12.78 21.61 49.77
CA LYS A 3 12.41 21.69 48.34
C LYS A 3 13.29 20.78 47.45
N PRO A 4 13.12 19.44 47.50
CA PRO A 4 13.43 18.65 46.30
C PRO A 4 12.22 17.87 45.75
N LEU A 5 11.06 17.88 46.41
CA LEU A 5 9.91 17.06 45.98
C LEU A 5 9.18 17.62 44.74
N ILE A 6 9.12 18.94 44.58
CA ILE A 6 8.39 19.59 43.46
C ILE A 6 9.10 19.39 42.13
N LEU A 7 10.44 19.30 42.12
CA LEU A 7 11.22 19.15 40.88
C LEU A 7 11.04 17.74 40.28
N ILE A 8 10.95 16.71 41.13
CA ILE A 8 10.75 15.33 40.72
C ILE A 8 9.33 15.11 40.17
N LEU A 9 8.33 15.77 40.76
CA LEU A 9 6.94 15.68 40.30
C LEU A 9 6.75 16.35 38.93
N CYS A 10 7.38 17.49 38.67
CA CYS A 10 7.34 18.13 37.34
C CYS A 10 8.07 17.30 36.27
N LEU A 11 9.16 16.61 36.61
CA LEU A 11 9.89 15.75 35.68
C LEU A 11 9.07 14.50 35.28
N LEU A 12 8.30 13.94 36.23
CA LEU A 12 7.41 12.80 35.97
C LEU A 12 6.21 13.18 35.09
N VAL A 13 5.67 14.40 35.22
CA VAL A 13 4.57 14.88 34.35
C VAL A 13 5.08 15.14 32.93
N PHE A 14 6.32 15.62 32.75
CA PHE A 14 6.94 15.75 31.42
C PHE A 14 7.21 14.40 30.77
N LEU A 15 7.64 13.38 31.52
CA LEU A 15 7.81 12.02 31.01
C LEU A 15 6.49 11.34 30.63
N ALA A 16 5.38 11.69 31.30
CA ALA A 16 4.05 11.19 30.95
C ALA A 16 3.50 11.81 29.66
N TYR A 17 3.86 13.06 29.34
CA TYR A 17 3.53 13.72 28.07
C TYR A 17 4.49 13.40 26.92
N ALA A 18 5.71 12.94 27.24
CA ALA A 18 6.69 12.45 26.26
C ALA A 18 6.42 11.01 25.80
N CYS A 19 5.36 10.37 26.30
CA CYS A 19 4.73 9.28 25.57
C CYS A 19 4.05 9.92 24.35
N GLU A 20 4.88 10.22 23.34
CA GLU A 20 4.46 10.60 22.02
C GLU A 20 3.24 9.76 21.65
N ASN A 21 2.16 10.44 21.27
CA ASN A 21 1.12 9.82 20.49
C ASN A 21 1.81 9.14 19.31
N LYS A 22 2.10 7.85 19.43
CA LYS A 22 2.23 6.96 18.28
C LYS A 22 0.85 6.98 17.65
N GLU A 23 0.61 8.02 16.86
CA GLU A 23 -0.40 8.05 15.84
C GLU A 23 -0.35 6.66 15.20
N ASN A 24 -1.46 5.93 15.22
CA ASN A 24 -1.58 4.60 14.63
C ASN A 24 -1.28 4.73 13.13
N GLN A 25 0.00 4.78 12.78
CA GLN A 25 0.44 4.90 11.40
C GLN A 25 0.34 3.50 10.83
N GLU A 26 -0.65 3.31 9.98
CA GLU A 26 -0.75 2.10 9.17
C GLU A 26 0.59 1.84 8.47
N PRO A 27 1.04 0.58 8.42
CA PRO A 27 2.34 0.24 7.85
C PRO A 27 2.42 0.68 6.39
N GLU A 28 3.57 1.23 6.03
CA GLU A 28 3.93 1.48 4.63
C GLU A 28 4.61 0.24 4.06
N PHE A 29 4.26 -0.10 2.82
CA PHE A 29 4.77 -1.24 2.09
C PHE A 29 5.46 -0.78 0.81
N ILE A 30 6.46 -1.55 0.38
CA ILE A 30 7.10 -1.41 -0.92
C ILE A 30 6.89 -2.72 -1.66
N LEU A 31 6.32 -2.64 -2.87
CA LEU A 31 6.14 -3.78 -3.76
C LEU A 31 6.70 -3.42 -5.13
N ASN A 32 7.55 -4.28 -5.66
CA ASN A 32 8.21 -4.06 -6.94
C ASN A 32 8.35 -5.37 -7.73
N THR A 33 8.87 -5.23 -8.95
CA THR A 33 9.12 -6.34 -9.87
C THR A 33 10.45 -7.05 -9.63
N ASP A 34 11.24 -6.64 -8.64
CA ASP A 34 12.50 -7.31 -8.29
C ASP A 34 12.20 -8.52 -7.40
N ILE A 35 12.19 -9.69 -8.02
CA ILE A 35 11.77 -10.94 -7.38
C ILE A 35 13.01 -11.65 -6.84
N PRO A 36 13.05 -12.00 -5.53
CA PRO A 36 14.19 -12.70 -4.95
C PRO A 36 14.50 -14.03 -5.65
N ASP A 37 15.77 -14.42 -5.66
CA ASP A 37 16.22 -15.68 -6.27
C ASP A 37 15.39 -16.89 -5.79
N GLY A 38 14.93 -17.69 -6.75
CA GLY A 38 14.11 -18.87 -6.51
C GLY A 38 12.63 -18.59 -6.27
N GLN A 39 12.19 -17.33 -6.31
CA GLN A 39 10.78 -16.94 -6.29
C GLN A 39 10.28 -16.68 -7.72
N LEU A 40 8.98 -16.88 -7.93
CA LEU A 40 8.26 -16.68 -9.18
C LEU A 40 7.49 -15.35 -9.20
N TYR A 41 7.10 -14.83 -8.04
CA TYR A 41 6.38 -13.56 -7.93
C TYR A 41 6.53 -12.94 -6.54
N SER A 42 6.22 -11.64 -6.45
CA SER A 42 5.99 -10.91 -5.21
C SER A 42 4.67 -10.15 -5.31
N GLY A 43 3.86 -10.15 -4.25
CA GLY A 43 2.56 -9.51 -4.21
C GLY A 43 2.12 -9.14 -2.81
N PHE A 44 1.04 -8.39 -2.67
CA PHE A 44 0.52 -7.99 -1.36
C PHE A 44 -0.70 -8.82 -0.96
N SER A 45 -0.77 -9.25 0.29
CA SER A 45 -1.96 -9.88 0.88
C SER A 45 -2.54 -8.96 1.95
N PHE A 46 -3.78 -8.52 1.77
CA PHE A 46 -4.56 -7.83 2.80
C PHE A 46 -4.82 -8.75 3.97
N GLU A 47 -5.11 -10.02 3.72
CA GLU A 47 -5.45 -10.98 4.79
C GLU A 47 -4.33 -11.09 5.81
N LYS A 48 -3.09 -11.17 5.33
CA LYS A 48 -1.88 -11.22 6.16
C LYS A 48 -1.26 -9.86 6.44
N MET A 49 -1.77 -8.79 5.81
CA MET A 49 -1.24 -7.43 5.84
C MET A 49 0.29 -7.38 5.59
N LYS A 50 0.76 -8.11 4.58
CA LYS A 50 2.20 -8.23 4.26
C LYS A 50 2.44 -8.54 2.78
N ILE A 51 3.67 -8.31 2.35
CA ILE A 51 4.18 -8.78 1.05
C ILE A 51 4.42 -10.29 1.14
N ILE A 52 3.97 -11.01 0.12
CA ILE A 52 4.09 -12.46 -0.07
C ILE A 52 4.91 -12.69 -1.33
N THR A 53 6.00 -13.44 -1.20
CA THR A 53 6.72 -14.00 -2.34
C THR A 53 6.25 -15.44 -2.57
N GLY A 54 6.07 -15.84 -3.82
CA GLY A 54 5.66 -17.20 -4.18
C GLY A 54 6.71 -17.94 -5.01
N PRO A 55 6.74 -19.28 -4.97
CA PRO A 55 5.86 -20.14 -4.20
C PRO A 55 6.14 -20.05 -2.68
N ASN A 56 5.09 -20.10 -1.87
CA ASN A 56 5.18 -20.09 -0.40
C ASN A 56 4.51 -21.32 0.21
N SER A 57 4.98 -21.74 1.38
CA SER A 57 4.51 -22.94 2.08
C SER A 57 3.05 -22.87 2.55
N GLU A 58 2.52 -21.66 2.71
CA GLU A 58 1.13 -21.42 3.10
C GLU A 58 0.16 -21.43 1.89
N ASN A 59 0.68 -21.57 0.66
CA ASN A 59 -0.08 -21.44 -0.59
C ASN A 59 -0.93 -20.16 -0.68
N ILE A 60 -0.43 -19.06 -0.11
CA ILE A 60 -1.11 -17.77 -0.13
C ILE A 60 -1.00 -17.18 -1.54
N ILE A 61 -2.16 -16.85 -2.11
CA ILE A 61 -2.28 -16.05 -3.33
C ILE A 61 -2.40 -14.58 -2.91
N PRO A 62 -1.53 -13.68 -3.38
CA PRO A 62 -1.64 -12.26 -3.08
C PRO A 62 -2.86 -11.64 -3.77
N ASP A 63 -3.40 -10.59 -3.17
CA ASP A 63 -4.56 -9.85 -3.68
C ASP A 63 -4.19 -8.96 -4.87
N PHE A 64 -2.93 -8.54 -4.96
CA PHE A 64 -2.39 -7.90 -6.16
C PHE A 64 -0.87 -8.07 -6.27
N LEU A 65 -0.39 -7.96 -7.50
CA LEU A 65 1.00 -7.88 -7.94
C LEU A 65 1.25 -6.49 -8.53
N VAL A 66 2.53 -6.12 -8.68
CA VAL A 66 2.97 -4.94 -9.43
C VAL A 66 3.72 -5.40 -10.68
N ALA A 67 3.46 -4.76 -11.81
CA ALA A 67 4.14 -5.01 -13.06
C ALA A 67 4.37 -3.70 -13.85
N CYS A 68 5.24 -3.75 -14.86
CA CYS A 68 5.51 -2.62 -15.74
C CYS A 68 4.50 -2.56 -16.88
N LEU A 69 3.83 -1.42 -17.02
CA LEU A 69 3.05 -1.11 -18.22
C LEU A 69 4.03 -0.67 -19.31
N MET A 70 3.98 -1.35 -20.44
CA MET A 70 4.80 -1.06 -21.61
C MET A 70 3.89 -0.83 -22.82
N ASN A 71 4.25 0.11 -23.68
CA ASN A 71 3.58 0.29 -24.96
C ASN A 71 4.09 -0.71 -26.01
N ASP A 72 3.51 -0.68 -27.21
CA ASP A 72 3.86 -1.59 -28.31
C ASP A 72 5.31 -1.45 -28.81
N LEU A 73 5.98 -0.34 -28.46
CA LEU A 73 7.39 -0.08 -28.76
C LEU A 73 8.33 -0.58 -27.65
N GLY A 74 7.78 -1.12 -26.55
CA GLY A 74 8.52 -1.56 -25.38
C GLY A 74 8.97 -0.42 -24.46
N GLU A 75 8.41 0.78 -24.62
CA GLU A 75 8.64 1.90 -23.72
C GLU A 75 7.78 1.76 -22.47
N ILE A 76 8.39 1.95 -21.31
CA ILE A 76 7.72 1.84 -20.01
C ILE A 76 6.93 3.11 -19.75
N SER A 77 5.64 2.98 -19.48
CA SER A 77 4.74 4.11 -19.20
C SER A 77 4.42 4.28 -17.72
N GLY A 78 4.52 3.23 -16.91
CA GLY A 78 4.26 3.30 -15.47
C GLY A 78 4.04 1.93 -14.83
N PRO A 79 3.85 1.85 -13.51
CA PRO A 79 3.40 0.62 -12.86
C PRO A 79 1.93 0.33 -13.18
N PHE A 80 1.56 -0.94 -13.16
CA PHE A 80 0.16 -1.35 -13.08
C PHE A 80 -0.02 -2.46 -12.04
N LEU A 81 -1.25 -2.58 -11.52
CA LEU A 81 -1.62 -3.65 -10.58
C LEU A 81 -2.48 -4.71 -11.27
N SER A 82 -2.25 -5.95 -10.90
CA SER A 82 -3.03 -7.10 -11.38
C SER A 82 -3.19 -8.13 -10.28
N HIS A 83 -4.30 -8.86 -10.28
CA HIS A 83 -4.41 -10.09 -9.50
C HIS A 83 -3.72 -11.26 -10.23
N PRO A 84 -3.07 -12.22 -9.53
CA PRO A 84 -2.44 -13.38 -10.18
C PRO A 84 -3.35 -14.16 -11.12
N ASN A 85 -4.65 -14.25 -10.81
CA ASN A 85 -5.65 -14.93 -11.63
C ASN A 85 -6.37 -14.03 -12.66
N LEU A 86 -5.90 -12.79 -12.87
CA LEU A 86 -6.48 -11.82 -13.81
C LEU A 86 -7.97 -11.53 -13.58
N GLU A 87 -8.37 -11.45 -12.31
CA GLU A 87 -9.74 -11.15 -11.92
C GLU A 87 -10.00 -9.65 -11.85
N SER A 88 -11.23 -9.22 -12.17
CA SER A 88 -11.66 -7.83 -12.01
C SER A 88 -11.83 -7.45 -10.55
N ARG A 89 -10.88 -6.69 -10.00
CA ARG A 89 -10.79 -6.40 -8.56
C ARG A 89 -10.49 -4.93 -8.23
N PHE A 90 -10.14 -4.10 -9.19
CA PHE A 90 -9.60 -2.76 -8.93
C PHE A 90 -10.59 -1.64 -9.26
N VAL A 91 -10.79 -0.71 -8.34
CA VAL A 91 -11.58 0.51 -8.55
C VAL A 91 -10.76 1.70 -8.06
N LEU A 92 -10.48 2.66 -8.95
CA LEU A 92 -9.90 3.95 -8.55
C LEU A 92 -10.99 4.77 -7.87
N LEU A 93 -10.75 5.15 -6.60
CA LEU A 93 -11.70 5.97 -5.85
C LEU A 93 -11.45 7.46 -6.08
N ASN A 94 -10.19 7.87 -5.87
CA ASN A 94 -9.78 9.26 -5.91
C ASN A 94 -8.31 9.39 -6.31
N SER A 95 -7.96 10.51 -6.93
CA SER A 95 -6.58 10.94 -7.18
C SER A 95 -6.41 12.37 -6.65
N TYR A 96 -5.25 12.69 -6.12
CA TYR A 96 -4.95 13.98 -5.49
C TYR A 96 -3.63 14.56 -6.02
N ASP A 97 -3.47 15.87 -5.91
CA ASP A 97 -2.22 16.54 -6.30
C ASP A 97 -1.12 16.47 -5.24
N ASN A 98 -1.47 16.05 -4.00
CA ASN A 98 -0.52 15.99 -2.90
C ASN A 98 -0.87 14.90 -1.87
N LEU A 99 0.17 14.43 -1.18
CA LEU A 99 0.07 13.36 -0.19
C LEU A 99 -0.85 13.71 0.99
N ASN A 100 -0.83 14.95 1.47
CA ASN A 100 -1.59 15.31 2.67
C ASN A 100 -3.10 15.22 2.42
N SER A 101 -3.57 15.72 1.28
CA SER A 101 -4.98 15.60 0.87
C SER A 101 -5.38 14.13 0.70
N ALA A 102 -4.53 13.32 0.06
CA ALA A 102 -4.79 11.91 -0.13
C ALA A 102 -4.84 11.14 1.19
N LYS A 103 -3.88 11.37 2.09
CA LYS A 103 -3.83 10.76 3.43
C LYS A 103 -5.08 11.10 4.24
N ASN A 104 -5.46 12.37 4.31
CA ASN A 104 -6.63 12.80 5.08
C ASN A 104 -7.92 12.11 4.60
N ASN A 105 -8.08 11.92 3.29
CA ASN A 105 -9.22 11.19 2.76
C ASN A 105 -9.09 9.67 3.01
N PHE A 106 -7.92 9.09 2.73
CA PHE A 106 -7.65 7.68 2.95
C PHE A 106 -7.91 7.25 4.40
N ASP A 107 -7.53 8.06 5.39
CA ASP A 107 -7.70 7.75 6.82
C ASP A 107 -9.18 7.84 7.26
N THR A 108 -10.02 8.56 6.52
CA THR A 108 -11.44 8.80 6.87
C THR A 108 -12.44 8.03 6.00
N LEU A 109 -11.98 7.40 4.91
CA LEU A 109 -12.82 6.73 3.93
C LEU A 109 -13.49 5.47 4.51
N SER A 110 -14.79 5.50 4.80
CA SER A 110 -15.53 4.34 5.31
C SER A 110 -16.45 3.69 4.27
N THR A 111 -16.58 4.30 3.09
CA THR A 111 -17.54 3.88 2.07
C THR A 111 -16.85 3.16 0.92
N ILE A 112 -17.52 2.13 0.43
CA ILE A 112 -17.10 1.31 -0.71
C ILE A 112 -17.76 1.90 -1.96
N SER A 113 -17.00 2.06 -3.04
CA SER A 113 -17.55 2.45 -4.34
C SER A 113 -18.37 1.31 -4.94
N ASN A 114 -19.51 1.68 -5.53
CA ASN A 114 -20.38 0.78 -6.28
C ASN A 114 -20.00 0.68 -7.76
N GLN A 115 -18.88 1.29 -8.17
CA GLN A 115 -18.39 1.19 -9.54
C GLN A 115 -17.93 -0.24 -9.85
N PRO A 116 -18.11 -0.71 -11.10
CA PRO A 116 -17.65 -2.03 -11.50
C PRO A 116 -16.11 -2.08 -11.46
N PRO A 117 -15.52 -3.15 -10.89
CA PRO A 117 -14.08 -3.29 -10.84
C PRO A 117 -13.49 -3.59 -12.23
N THR A 118 -12.26 -3.15 -12.41
CA THR A 118 -11.42 -3.41 -13.59
C THR A 118 -10.45 -4.56 -13.30
N THR A 119 -10.01 -5.24 -14.36
CA THR A 119 -9.01 -6.33 -14.29
C THR A 119 -7.62 -5.83 -13.92
N PHE A 120 -7.28 -4.62 -14.34
CA PHE A 120 -5.98 -4.00 -14.13
C PHE A 120 -6.16 -2.58 -13.62
N ALA A 121 -5.36 -2.19 -12.63
CA ALA A 121 -5.18 -0.80 -12.27
C ALA A 121 -4.01 -0.23 -13.08
N LEU A 122 -4.30 0.39 -14.23
CA LEU A 122 -3.30 0.85 -15.20
C LEU A 122 -2.76 2.24 -14.82
N ASP A 123 -1.49 2.48 -15.17
CA ASP A 123 -0.82 3.79 -15.05
C ASP A 123 -0.91 4.37 -13.62
N ILE A 124 -0.51 3.56 -12.63
CA ILE A 124 -0.56 3.92 -11.20
C ILE A 124 0.27 5.17 -10.93
N LYS A 125 -0.34 6.15 -10.27
CA LYS A 125 0.29 7.43 -9.92
C LYS A 125 0.38 7.64 -8.41
N PRO A 126 1.31 8.49 -7.95
CA PRO A 126 1.32 8.94 -6.57
C PRO A 126 -0.02 9.58 -6.18
N PHE A 127 -0.38 9.40 -4.91
CA PHE A 127 -1.54 10.01 -4.25
C PHE A 127 -2.90 9.54 -4.79
N GLU A 128 -2.94 8.34 -5.36
CA GLU A 128 -4.18 7.65 -5.72
C GLU A 128 -4.65 6.75 -4.59
N ILE A 129 -5.97 6.67 -4.41
CA ILE A 129 -6.62 5.72 -3.51
C ILE A 129 -7.35 4.67 -4.34
N TRP A 130 -6.97 3.42 -4.16
CA TRP A 130 -7.54 2.29 -4.88
C TRP A 130 -8.29 1.38 -3.92
N GLN A 131 -9.50 1.01 -4.32
CA GLN A 131 -10.28 -0.05 -3.71
C GLN A 131 -9.98 -1.37 -4.43
N ILE A 132 -9.73 -2.40 -3.64
CA ILE A 132 -9.34 -3.72 -4.13
C ILE A 132 -10.23 -4.77 -3.48
N LYS A 133 -10.90 -5.57 -4.31
CA LYS A 133 -11.60 -6.76 -3.83
C LYS A 133 -10.58 -7.84 -3.44
N THR A 134 -10.57 -8.24 -2.17
CA THR A 134 -9.62 -9.22 -1.64
C THR A 134 -10.01 -10.65 -2.06
N SER A 135 -9.07 -11.58 -1.88
CA SER A 135 -9.25 -13.02 -2.06
C SER A 135 -10.29 -13.63 -1.10
N THR A 136 -10.63 -12.94 -0.02
CA THR A 136 -11.69 -13.32 0.94
C THR A 136 -13.04 -12.67 0.62
N ASP A 137 -13.17 -12.03 -0.55
CA ASP A 137 -14.33 -11.22 -0.96
C ASP A 137 -14.59 -9.96 -0.10
N ASP A 138 -13.67 -9.61 0.79
CA ASP A 138 -13.67 -8.34 1.53
C ASP A 138 -13.16 -7.18 0.65
N VAL A 139 -13.11 -5.98 1.25
CA VAL A 139 -12.58 -4.79 0.58
C VAL A 139 -11.31 -4.29 1.28
N GLY A 140 -10.23 -4.23 0.51
CA GLY A 140 -9.00 -3.55 0.85
C GLY A 140 -8.94 -2.16 0.22
N LEU A 141 -8.25 -1.24 0.89
CA LEU A 141 -7.87 0.05 0.34
C LEU A 141 -6.35 0.16 0.33
N ILE A 142 -5.81 0.73 -0.73
CA ILE A 142 -4.43 1.23 -0.75
C ILE A 142 -4.39 2.71 -1.07
N LEU A 143 -3.44 3.41 -0.44
CA LEU A 143 -3.02 4.76 -0.83
C LEU A 143 -1.62 4.67 -1.42
N ILE A 144 -1.48 5.07 -2.67
CA ILE A 144 -0.18 5.15 -3.34
C ILE A 144 0.56 6.38 -2.83
N ILE A 145 1.73 6.16 -2.23
CA ILE A 145 2.63 7.20 -1.73
C ILE A 145 3.61 7.60 -2.83
N GLU A 146 4.21 6.60 -3.47
CA GLU A 146 5.14 6.76 -4.60
C GLU A 146 4.86 5.68 -5.63
N ALA A 147 5.10 5.99 -6.90
CA ALA A 147 5.02 5.07 -8.01
C ALA A 147 6.14 5.41 -8.99
N LYS A 148 6.94 4.42 -9.39
CA LYS A 148 8.00 4.59 -10.38
C LYS A 148 8.07 3.37 -11.29
N ALA A 149 8.36 3.62 -12.55
CA ALA A 149 8.73 2.57 -13.48
C ALA A 149 9.83 3.07 -14.40
N GLU A 150 10.83 2.22 -14.64
CA GLU A 150 12.01 2.56 -15.41
C GLU A 150 12.65 1.31 -16.00
N LYS A 151 13.55 1.52 -16.97
CA LYS A 151 14.34 0.43 -17.55
C LYS A 151 15.68 0.35 -16.83
N ILE A 152 15.95 -0.79 -16.20
CA ILE A 152 17.23 -1.08 -15.55
C ILE A 152 17.99 -2.08 -16.43
N GLY A 153 18.96 -1.56 -17.21
CA GLY A 153 19.66 -2.36 -18.22
C GLY A 153 18.72 -2.86 -19.32
N SER A 154 18.54 -4.18 -19.42
CA SER A 154 17.59 -4.81 -20.35
C SER A 154 16.23 -5.09 -19.73
N SER A 155 16.07 -4.91 -18.42
CA SER A 155 14.88 -5.32 -17.67
C SER A 155 13.96 -4.13 -17.38
N ALA A 156 12.65 -4.37 -17.44
CA ALA A 156 11.66 -3.40 -16.99
C ALA A 156 11.51 -3.51 -15.46
N PHE A 157 11.52 -2.39 -14.77
CA PHE A 157 11.36 -2.30 -13.33
C PHE A 157 10.18 -1.39 -12.98
N ALA A 158 9.32 -1.85 -12.08
CA ALA A 158 8.24 -1.05 -11.51
C ALA A 158 8.20 -1.25 -9.99
N GLU A 159 7.90 -0.18 -9.28
CA GLU A 159 7.77 -0.15 -7.83
C GLU A 159 6.65 0.81 -7.43
N ILE A 160 5.90 0.40 -6.41
CA ILE A 160 5.03 1.30 -5.67
C ILE A 160 5.41 1.27 -4.20
N LYS A 161 5.25 2.42 -3.56
CA LYS A 161 5.20 2.55 -2.11
C LYS A 161 3.77 2.90 -1.73
N PHE A 162 3.18 2.20 -0.77
CA PHE A 162 1.77 2.38 -0.44
C PHE A 162 1.46 2.14 1.03
N LYS A 163 0.33 2.70 1.49
CA LYS A 163 -0.35 2.28 2.73
C LYS A 163 -1.49 1.35 2.39
N ALA A 164 -1.84 0.45 3.30
CA ALA A 164 -2.92 -0.49 3.10
C ALA A 164 -3.76 -0.70 4.37
N ARG A 165 -5.07 -0.82 4.19
CA ARG A 165 -6.01 -1.21 5.25
C ARG A 165 -7.19 -1.99 4.70
N LYS A 166 -7.87 -2.74 5.57
CA LYS A 166 -9.15 -3.37 5.25
C LYS A 166 -10.29 -2.44 5.65
N ILE A 167 -11.36 -2.42 4.87
CA ILE A 167 -12.66 -1.92 5.34
C ILE A 167 -13.33 -3.10 6.03
N ILE A 168 -13.44 -3.04 7.36
CA ILE A 168 -14.21 -4.02 8.13
C ILE A 168 -15.66 -3.53 8.12
N PRO A 169 -16.63 -4.34 7.63
CA PRO A 169 -18.04 -3.99 7.64
C PRO A 169 -18.63 -3.82 9.04
#